data_AF-A0A2G8K0E1-F1
#
_entry.id   AF-A0A2G8K0E1-F1
#
_cell.length_a   1.000
_cell.length_b   1.000
_cell.length_c   1.000
_cell.angle_alpha   90.00
_cell.angle_beta   90.00
_cell.angle_gamma   90.00
#
_symmetry.space_group_name_H-M   'P 1'
#
loop_
_entity.id
_entity.type
_entity.pdbx_description
1 polymer ?
#
loop_
_entity_poly.entity_id
_entity_poly.type
_entity_poly.pdbx_seq_one_letter_code
_entity_poly.pdbx_strand_id
1 'polypeptide(L)'
;MARSSTEATRLFLWSLPRSCSTAFSKCMTFVDDIDVWMEPYCACHFNETFYNPNFMVGNPHAEDMRRTLARNEASEFMKATREKIKKEIKGNPTVIDQKEISYSWVQQQLEKPTPGKKVIVIKEPSLAIIDRLESLPCNFPCRHSFMSRHPVEMYTSYREMILRRLDQDELVGNRFVLIMLSRSYQ
;
A
#
# COMPACT_ATOMS: atom_id res chain seq x y z
N MET A 1 -6.40 34.60 -1.92
CA MET A 1 -4.93 34.66 -1.96
C MET A 1 -4.39 33.26 -2.29
N ALA A 2 -3.94 33.04 -3.52
CA ALA A 2 -3.34 31.76 -3.91
C ALA A 2 -1.91 31.69 -3.35
N ARG A 3 -1.65 30.74 -2.45
CA ARG A 3 -0.29 30.46 -1.98
C ARG A 3 0.50 29.91 -3.15
N SER A 4 1.43 30.69 -3.70
CA SER A 4 2.49 30.20 -4.60
C SER A 4 3.50 29.41 -3.77
N SER A 5 3.08 28.25 -3.26
CA SER A 5 4.04 27.28 -2.75
C SER A 5 4.69 26.65 -3.98
N THR A 6 6.00 26.85 -4.13
CA THR A 6 6.84 26.15 -5.11
C THR A 6 6.93 24.65 -4.84
N GLU A 7 6.48 24.22 -3.66
CA GLU A 7 6.51 22.83 -3.22
C GLU A 7 5.23 22.08 -3.60
N ALA A 8 5.38 20.84 -4.04
CA ALA A 8 4.26 20.01 -4.44
C ALA A 8 3.32 19.74 -3.25
N THR A 9 2.01 19.87 -3.46
CA THR A 9 1.00 19.57 -2.43
C THR A 9 0.94 18.06 -2.19
N ARG A 10 0.95 17.64 -0.92
CA ARG A 10 0.71 16.23 -0.53
C ARG A 10 -0.80 16.01 -0.40
N LEU A 11 -1.40 15.33 -1.37
CA LEU A 11 -2.82 14.99 -1.39
C LEU A 11 -3.04 13.58 -0.86
N PHE A 12 -3.46 13.46 0.39
CA PHE A 12 -3.88 12.20 0.97
C PHE A 12 -5.27 11.81 0.45
N LEU A 13 -5.34 10.71 -0.28
CA LEU A 13 -6.58 10.07 -0.72
C LEU A 13 -6.92 8.92 0.23
N TRP A 14 -7.72 9.23 1.24
CA TRP A 14 -8.24 8.27 2.19
C TRP A 14 -9.37 7.48 1.56
N SER A 15 -9.24 6.15 1.56
CA SER A 15 -10.23 5.29 0.92
C SER A 15 -10.28 3.90 1.57
N LEU A 16 -11.48 3.37 1.71
CA LEU A 16 -11.65 1.94 2.02
C LEU A 16 -11.30 1.11 0.77
N PRO A 17 -10.86 -0.14 0.92
CA PRO A 17 -10.76 -1.07 -0.21
C PRO A 17 -12.07 -1.10 -1.00
N ARG A 18 -11.99 -1.43 -2.30
CA ARG A 18 -13.16 -1.58 -3.18
C ARG A 18 -13.96 -0.30 -3.44
N SER A 19 -13.34 0.86 -3.31
CA SER A 19 -13.95 2.16 -3.60
C SER A 19 -13.50 2.78 -4.93
N CYS A 20 -12.82 2.00 -5.80
CA CYS A 20 -12.18 2.43 -7.05
C CYS A 20 -10.90 3.27 -6.89
N SER A 21 -10.28 3.28 -5.69
CA SER A 21 -9.12 4.14 -5.41
C SER A 21 -7.91 3.75 -6.25
N THR A 22 -7.69 2.45 -6.46
CA THR A 22 -6.62 1.97 -7.33
C THR A 22 -6.78 2.46 -8.78
N ALA A 23 -8.02 2.48 -9.29
CA ALA A 23 -8.30 2.97 -10.64
C ALA A 23 -8.06 4.48 -10.73
N PHE A 24 -8.58 5.26 -9.76
CA PHE A 24 -8.32 6.69 -9.66
C PHE A 24 -6.81 6.98 -9.60
N SER A 25 -6.09 6.33 -8.68
CA SER A 25 -4.66 6.52 -8.52
C SER A 25 -3.94 6.17 -9.82
N LYS A 26 -4.32 5.08 -10.50
CA LYS A 26 -3.73 4.69 -11.78
C LYS A 26 -3.98 5.74 -12.86
N CYS A 27 -5.18 6.32 -12.94
CA CYS A 27 -5.42 7.44 -13.86
C CYS A 27 -4.51 8.63 -13.56
N MET A 28 -4.28 8.94 -12.29
CA MET A 28 -3.39 10.03 -11.88
C MET A 28 -1.91 9.79 -12.25
N THR A 29 -1.49 8.57 -12.58
CA THR A 29 -0.11 8.33 -13.09
C THR A 29 0.10 8.84 -14.50
N PHE A 30 -0.97 9.10 -15.25
CA PHE A 30 -0.89 9.60 -16.61
C PHE A 30 -0.99 11.12 -16.69
N VAL A 31 -1.13 11.79 -15.54
CA VAL A 31 -1.20 13.25 -15.47
C VAL A 31 0.22 13.78 -15.24
N ASP A 32 0.64 14.68 -16.12
CA ASP A 32 1.93 15.36 -15.99
C ASP A 32 2.02 16.10 -14.65
N ASP A 33 3.25 16.24 -14.15
CA ASP A 33 3.54 16.96 -12.90
C ASP A 33 2.92 16.34 -11.64
N ILE A 34 2.26 15.18 -11.75
CA ILE A 34 1.75 14.43 -10.61
C ILE A 34 2.68 13.25 -10.33
N ASP A 35 2.87 12.96 -9.05
CA ASP A 35 3.41 11.70 -8.58
C ASP A 35 2.38 11.02 -7.68
N VAL A 36 2.43 9.70 -7.55
CA VAL A 36 1.41 8.96 -6.81
C VAL A 36 2.02 7.78 -6.08
N TRP A 37 1.88 7.83 -4.76
CA TRP A 37 2.35 6.85 -3.80
C TRP A 37 1.22 5.91 -3.41
N MET A 38 1.49 4.60 -3.50
CA MET A 38 0.51 3.55 -3.22
C MET A 38 0.74 2.96 -1.85
N GLU A 39 -0.17 3.27 -0.93
CA GLU A 39 -0.31 2.60 0.37
C GLU A 39 1.00 2.50 1.20
N PRO A 40 1.81 3.58 1.31
CA PRO A 40 3.10 3.51 1.99
C PRO A 40 2.97 3.27 3.51
N TYR A 41 1.92 3.79 4.14
CA TYR A 41 1.65 3.59 5.57
C TYR A 41 1.04 2.21 5.82
N CYS A 42 0.26 1.64 4.90
CA CYS A 42 -0.21 0.25 4.97
C CYS A 42 0.97 -0.71 4.94
N ALA A 43 1.98 -0.42 4.12
CA ALA A 43 3.27 -1.10 4.15
C ALA A 43 3.92 -1.03 5.55
N CYS A 44 4.03 0.17 6.14
CA CYS A 44 4.55 0.32 7.50
C CYS A 44 3.76 -0.51 8.53
N HIS A 45 2.42 -0.44 8.46
CA HIS A 45 1.53 -1.18 9.35
C HIS A 45 1.76 -2.69 9.23
N PHE A 46 1.88 -3.23 8.02
CA PHE A 46 2.17 -4.65 7.82
C PHE A 46 3.54 -5.05 8.35
N ASN A 47 4.55 -4.18 8.26
CA ASN A 47 5.87 -4.43 8.84
C ASN A 47 5.84 -4.49 10.36
N GLU A 48 5.05 -3.64 11.03
CA GLU A 48 4.92 -3.65 12.50
C GLU A 48 3.99 -4.76 13.02
N THR A 49 3.14 -5.33 12.15
CA THR A 49 2.14 -6.34 12.49
C THR A 49 2.43 -7.70 11.85
N PHE A 50 1.90 -7.97 10.65
CA PHE A 50 1.95 -9.27 9.98
C PHE A 50 3.37 -9.80 9.76
N TYR A 51 4.34 -8.93 9.49
CA TYR A 51 5.73 -9.30 9.24
C TYR A 51 6.64 -9.15 10.46
N ASN A 52 6.10 -8.64 11.58
CA ASN A 52 6.85 -8.52 12.83
C ASN A 52 6.71 -9.82 13.65
N PRO A 53 7.78 -10.58 13.89
CA PRO A 53 7.71 -11.81 14.68
C PRO A 53 7.30 -11.56 16.14
N ASN A 54 7.49 -10.33 16.63
CA ASN A 54 7.16 -9.94 18.00
C ASN A 54 5.73 -9.41 18.15
N PHE A 55 4.97 -9.26 17.06
CA PHE A 55 3.60 -8.80 17.12
C PHE A 55 2.69 -9.91 17.67
N MET A 56 1.97 -9.59 18.76
CA MET A 56 0.99 -10.47 19.41
C MET A 56 1.53 -11.90 19.69
N VAL A 57 2.75 -12.02 20.20
CA VAL A 57 3.33 -13.30 20.63
C VAL A 57 2.44 -13.95 21.69
N GLY A 58 2.20 -15.27 21.58
CA GLY A 58 1.30 -16.02 22.46
C GLY A 58 -0.18 -15.94 22.08
N ASN A 59 -0.56 -15.12 21.10
CA ASN A 59 -1.92 -15.14 20.55
C ASN A 59 -2.06 -16.29 19.53
N PRO A 60 -2.97 -17.27 19.74
CA PRO A 60 -3.10 -18.42 18.86
C PRO A 60 -3.43 -18.08 17.41
N HIS A 61 -4.21 -17.02 17.17
CA HIS A 61 -4.60 -16.61 15.83
C HIS A 61 -3.44 -15.93 15.09
N ALA A 62 -2.69 -15.07 15.76
CA ALA A 62 -1.49 -14.44 15.19
C ALA A 62 -0.41 -15.48 14.87
N GLU A 63 -0.25 -16.50 15.71
CA GLU A 63 0.66 -17.62 15.46
C GLU A 63 0.24 -18.47 14.27
N ASP A 64 -1.05 -18.78 14.14
CA ASP A 64 -1.57 -19.53 13.01
C ASP A 64 -1.40 -18.78 11.67
N MET A 65 -1.68 -17.48 11.69
CA MET A 65 -1.42 -16.59 10.57
C MET A 65 0.06 -16.59 10.17
N ARG A 66 0.98 -16.48 11.14
CA ARG A 66 2.43 -16.54 10.89
C ARG A 66 2.85 -17.88 10.26
N ARG A 67 2.32 -19.01 10.74
CA ARG A 67 2.57 -20.34 10.15
C ARG A 67 2.08 -20.40 8.71
N THR A 68 0.87 -19.91 8.45
CA THR A 68 0.28 -19.88 7.11
C THR A 68 1.10 -19.02 6.15
N LEU A 69 1.53 -17.82 6.59
CA LEU A 69 2.42 -16.96 5.82
C LEU A 69 3.75 -17.65 5.51
N ALA A 70 4.42 -18.25 6.51
CA ALA A 70 5.68 -18.96 6.31
C ALA A 70 5.53 -20.13 5.32
N ARG A 71 4.44 -20.89 5.41
CA ARG A 71 4.11 -21.96 4.45
C ARG A 71 3.91 -21.41 3.04
N ASN A 72 3.16 -20.32 2.90
CA ASN A 72 2.89 -19.70 1.61
C ASN A 72 4.18 -19.15 1.00
N GLU A 73 5.04 -18.50 1.79
CA GLU A 73 6.34 -18.00 1.34
C GLU A 73 7.29 -19.13 0.90
N ALA A 74 7.24 -20.28 1.57
CA ALA A 74 8.03 -21.46 1.21
C ALA A 74 7.49 -22.20 -0.02
N SER A 75 6.30 -21.87 -0.51
CA SER A 75 5.70 -22.53 -1.68
C SER A 75 6.50 -22.28 -2.96
N GLU A 76 6.55 -23.28 -3.85
CA GLU A 76 7.22 -23.15 -5.14
C GLU A 76 6.63 -22.04 -6.01
N PHE A 77 5.31 -21.83 -5.92
CA PHE A 77 4.64 -20.71 -6.56
C PHE A 77 5.20 -19.35 -6.12
N MET A 78 5.36 -19.14 -4.81
CA MET A 78 5.89 -17.88 -4.29
C MET A 78 7.37 -17.70 -4.57
N LYS A 79 8.17 -18.78 -4.51
CA LYS A 79 9.58 -18.74 -4.93
C LYS A 79 9.72 -18.35 -6.40
N ALA A 80 8.98 -18.99 -7.30
CA ALA A 80 8.98 -18.69 -8.73
C ALA A 80 8.52 -17.25 -9.01
N THR A 81 7.48 -16.80 -8.31
CA THR A 81 6.97 -15.42 -8.40
C THR A 81 8.03 -14.42 -7.94
N ARG A 82 8.69 -14.64 -6.81
CA ARG A 82 9.77 -13.76 -6.31
C ARG A 82 10.95 -13.70 -7.28
N GLU A 83 11.36 -14.83 -7.85
CA GLU A 83 12.45 -14.84 -8.84
C GLU A 83 12.09 -14.11 -10.13
N LYS A 84 10.85 -14.25 -10.61
CA LYS A 84 10.36 -13.48 -11.76
C LYS A 84 10.37 -11.98 -11.46
N ILE A 85 9.78 -11.58 -10.33
CA ILE A 85 9.74 -10.20 -9.86
C ILE A 85 11.16 -9.64 -9.73
N LYS A 86 12.08 -10.37 -9.10
CA LYS A 86 13.47 -9.95 -8.90
C LYS A 86 14.19 -9.69 -10.22
N LYS A 87 13.93 -10.50 -11.26
CA LYS A 87 14.49 -10.29 -12.60
C LYS A 87 13.90 -9.05 -13.27
N GLU A 88 12.59 -8.87 -13.19
CA GLU A 88 11.88 -7.72 -13.79
C GLU A 88 12.23 -6.39 -13.09
N ILE A 89 12.59 -6.45 -11.81
CA ILE A 89 12.85 -5.27 -10.97
C ILE A 89 14.34 -4.93 -10.86
N LYS A 90 15.25 -5.83 -11.28
CA LYS A 90 16.69 -5.63 -11.10
C LYS A 90 17.16 -4.30 -11.69
N GLY A 91 17.67 -3.41 -10.83
CA GLY A 91 18.19 -2.11 -11.22
C GLY A 91 17.15 -0.99 -11.32
N ASN A 92 15.90 -1.25 -10.93
CA ASN A 92 14.88 -0.20 -10.87
C ASN A 92 14.95 0.55 -9.52
N PRO A 93 15.41 1.82 -9.50
CA PRO A 93 15.55 2.60 -8.27
C PRO A 93 14.20 2.99 -7.63
N THR A 94 13.08 2.76 -8.32
CA THR A 94 11.73 3.06 -7.82
C THR A 94 11.09 1.92 -7.03
N VAL A 95 11.73 0.75 -7.01
CA VAL A 95 11.27 -0.37 -6.19
C VAL A 95 12.07 -0.39 -4.90
N ILE A 96 11.34 -0.35 -3.79
CA ILE A 96 11.87 -0.33 -2.44
C ILE A 96 11.48 -1.63 -1.78
N ASP A 97 12.43 -2.28 -1.09
CA ASP A 97 12.10 -3.48 -0.35
C ASP A 97 11.09 -3.10 0.75
N GLN A 98 10.00 -3.85 0.83
CA GLN A 98 8.97 -3.68 1.85
C GLN A 98 9.59 -3.51 3.24
N LYS A 99 10.64 -4.27 3.58
CA LYS A 99 11.33 -4.22 4.88
C LYS A 99 12.02 -2.90 5.20
N GLU A 100 12.32 -2.10 4.17
CA GLU A 100 12.95 -0.79 4.32
C GLU A 100 11.93 0.33 4.59
N ILE A 101 10.64 0.05 4.43
CA ILE A 101 9.56 1.02 4.60
C ILE A 101 9.12 1.07 6.07
N SER A 102 9.37 2.19 6.73
CA SER A 102 8.91 2.48 8.09
C SER A 102 8.15 3.81 8.13
N TYR A 103 7.37 4.05 9.19
CA TYR A 103 6.63 5.31 9.35
C TYR A 103 7.53 6.53 9.29
N SER A 104 8.66 6.50 9.99
CA SER A 104 9.66 7.58 9.99
C SER A 104 10.29 7.75 8.61
N TRP A 105 10.56 6.65 7.90
CA TRP A 105 11.08 6.71 6.54
C TRP A 105 10.08 7.35 5.58
N VAL A 106 8.79 6.98 5.64
CA VAL A 106 7.73 7.55 4.80
C VAL A 106 7.59 9.05 5.07
N GLN A 107 7.57 9.45 6.34
CA GLN A 107 7.53 10.87 6.71
C GLN A 107 8.71 11.63 6.10
N GLN A 108 9.94 11.13 6.28
CA GLN A 108 11.15 11.75 5.71
C GLN A 108 11.08 11.86 4.19
N GLN A 109 10.54 10.86 3.48
CA GLN A 109 10.43 10.95 2.02
C GLN A 109 9.36 11.96 1.59
N LEU A 110 8.21 11.97 2.26
CA LEU A 110 7.14 12.91 1.96
C LEU A 110 7.54 14.35 2.28
N GLU A 111 8.56 14.56 3.10
CA GLU A 111 9.13 15.88 3.38
C GLU A 111 10.32 16.27 2.49
N LYS A 112 10.63 15.49 1.45
CA LYS A 112 11.63 15.90 0.46
C LYS A 112 11.03 16.86 -0.57
N PRO A 113 11.79 17.88 -1.01
CA PRO A 113 11.41 18.65 -2.19
C PRO A 113 11.22 17.74 -3.40
N THR A 114 10.20 18.01 -4.21
CA THR A 114 9.92 17.25 -5.44
C THR A 114 9.88 18.18 -6.65
N PRO A 115 11.05 18.52 -7.22
CA PRO A 115 11.14 19.44 -8.35
C PRO A 115 10.30 18.98 -9.54
N GLY A 116 9.62 19.92 -10.18
CA GLY A 116 8.79 19.64 -11.36
C GLY A 116 7.46 18.93 -11.06
N LYS A 117 7.15 18.64 -9.79
CA LYS A 117 5.85 18.09 -9.38
C LYS A 117 4.98 19.18 -8.75
N LYS A 118 3.69 19.15 -9.06
CA LYS A 118 2.67 20.02 -8.46
C LYS A 118 1.91 19.32 -7.34
N VAL A 119 1.67 18.01 -7.48
CA VAL A 119 0.91 17.22 -6.52
C VAL A 119 1.56 15.85 -6.35
N ILE A 120 1.66 15.39 -5.11
CA ILE A 120 1.93 13.99 -4.79
C ILE A 120 0.65 13.42 -4.19
N VAL A 121 0.03 12.46 -4.86
CA VAL A 121 -1.16 11.76 -4.35
C VAL A 121 -0.72 10.58 -3.51
N ILE A 122 -1.13 10.53 -2.24
CA ILE A 122 -0.85 9.42 -1.33
C ILE A 122 -2.15 8.66 -1.15
N LYS A 123 -2.28 7.50 -1.81
CA LYS A 123 -3.46 6.64 -1.67
C LYS A 123 -3.30 5.79 -0.42
N GLU A 124 -4.26 5.85 0.49
CA GLU A 124 -4.22 5.05 1.73
C GLU A 124 -5.59 4.60 2.23
N PRO A 125 -5.76 3.37 2.76
CA PRO A 125 -6.66 3.11 3.88
C PRO A 125 -6.27 3.88 5.15
N SER A 126 -7.27 4.52 5.78
CA SER A 126 -7.07 5.25 7.04
C SER A 126 -6.63 4.36 8.20
N LEU A 127 -6.98 3.06 8.18
CA LEU A 127 -6.56 2.05 9.17
C LEU A 127 -5.06 2.13 9.48
N ALA A 128 -4.23 2.35 8.47
CA ALA A 128 -2.78 2.23 8.60
C ALA A 128 -2.11 3.41 9.32
N ILE A 129 -2.82 4.50 9.64
CA ILE A 129 -2.22 5.70 10.22
C ILE A 129 -2.88 6.16 11.53
N ILE A 130 -4.01 5.56 11.94
CA ILE A 130 -4.81 6.03 13.08
C ILE A 130 -3.97 6.16 14.37
N ASP A 131 -3.10 5.20 14.64
CA ASP A 131 -2.24 5.19 15.84
C ASP A 131 -0.83 5.78 15.58
N ARG A 132 -0.65 6.47 14.45
CA ARG A 132 0.63 6.96 13.94
C ARG A 132 0.50 8.33 13.26
N LEU A 133 -0.46 9.16 13.68
CA LEU A 133 -0.72 10.47 13.07
C LEU A 133 0.48 11.41 13.14
N GLU A 134 1.36 11.23 14.13
CA GLU A 134 2.65 11.93 14.27
C GLU A 134 3.62 11.68 13.10
N SER A 135 3.39 10.63 12.31
CA SER A 135 4.18 10.27 11.13
C SER A 135 3.66 10.89 9.83
N LEU A 136 2.61 11.72 9.92
CA LEU A 136 2.19 12.56 8.79
C LEU A 136 3.22 13.69 8.59
N PRO A 137 3.49 14.10 7.34
CA PRO A 137 4.40 15.20 7.06
C PRO A 137 3.81 16.51 7.61
N CYS A 138 4.62 17.26 8.35
CA CYS A 138 4.21 18.53 8.97
C CYS A 138 4.84 19.75 8.28
N ASN A 139 5.94 19.54 7.56
CA ASN A 139 6.72 20.61 6.92
C ASN A 139 6.21 21.01 5.52
N PHE A 140 5.20 20.32 4.99
CA PHE A 140 4.68 20.52 3.62
C PHE A 140 3.17 20.78 3.59
N PRO A 141 2.66 21.49 2.57
CA PRO A 141 1.22 21.68 2.40
C PRO A 141 0.53 20.34 2.16
N CYS A 142 -0.28 19.91 3.14
CA CYS A 142 -1.07 18.70 3.07
C CYS A 142 -2.54 19.03 2.79
N ARG A 143 -3.17 18.24 1.92
CA ARG A 143 -4.61 18.20 1.70
C ARG A 143 -5.10 16.78 1.90
N HIS A 144 -6.27 16.65 2.49
CA HIS A 144 -6.90 15.37 2.74
C HIS A 144 -8.20 15.29 1.94
N SER A 145 -8.43 14.16 1.28
CA SER A 145 -9.63 13.88 0.51
C SER A 145 -10.10 12.47 0.85
N PHE A 146 -11.41 12.33 1.07
CA PHE A 146 -12.04 11.08 1.42
C PHE A 146 -12.85 10.60 0.24
N MET A 147 -12.52 9.41 -0.25
CA MET A 147 -13.23 8.82 -1.36
C MET A 147 -14.37 7.95 -0.82
N SER A 148 -15.60 8.35 -1.09
CA SER A 148 -16.80 7.66 -0.67
C SER A 148 -17.32 6.72 -1.75
N ARG A 149 -17.87 5.59 -1.33
CA ARG A 149 -18.66 4.66 -2.15
C ARG A 149 -19.87 4.22 -1.33
N HIS A 150 -20.98 3.90 -1.99
CA HIS A 150 -22.15 3.35 -1.32
C HIS A 150 -21.75 2.12 -0.45
N PRO A 151 -22.05 2.12 0.86
CA PRO A 151 -21.51 1.13 1.78
C PRO A 151 -21.95 -0.29 1.43
N VAL A 152 -23.20 -0.48 0.99
CA VAL A 152 -23.69 -1.82 0.58
C VAL A 152 -22.88 -2.39 -0.57
N GLU A 153 -22.51 -1.58 -1.57
CA GLU A 153 -21.71 -2.07 -2.69
C GLU A 153 -20.26 -2.35 -2.28
N MET A 154 -19.71 -1.46 -1.46
CA MET A 154 -18.34 -1.59 -0.97
C MET A 154 -18.19 -2.86 -0.13
N TYR A 155 -19.06 -3.06 0.86
CA TYR A 155 -19.02 -4.25 1.73
C TYR A 155 -19.32 -5.54 0.98
N THR A 156 -20.28 -5.53 0.03
CA THR A 156 -20.54 -6.70 -0.82
C THR A 156 -19.29 -7.06 -1.63
N SER A 157 -18.69 -6.09 -2.32
CA SER A 157 -17.47 -6.34 -3.12
C SER A 157 -16.27 -6.74 -2.25
N TYR A 158 -16.17 -6.18 -1.03
CA TYR A 158 -15.09 -6.50 -0.10
C TYR A 158 -15.25 -7.91 0.46
N ARG A 159 -16.47 -8.31 0.84
CA ARG A 159 -16.79 -9.67 1.27
C ARG A 159 -16.47 -10.68 0.17
N GLU A 160 -16.90 -10.44 -1.06
CA GLU A 160 -16.58 -11.32 -2.18
C GLU A 160 -15.06 -11.44 -2.40
N MET A 161 -14.33 -10.34 -2.31
CA MET A 161 -12.88 -10.35 -2.43
C MET A 161 -12.23 -11.19 -1.31
N ILE A 162 -12.66 -11.03 -0.06
CA ILE A 162 -12.16 -11.83 1.07
C ILE A 162 -12.49 -13.29 0.88
N LEU A 163 -13.75 -13.62 0.59
CA LEU A 163 -14.17 -15.01 0.41
C LEU A 163 -13.39 -15.69 -0.71
N ARG A 164 -13.23 -15.04 -1.88
CA ARG A 164 -12.41 -15.60 -2.96
C ARG A 164 -10.95 -15.82 -2.57
N ARG A 165 -10.42 -15.06 -1.61
CA ARG A 165 -9.05 -15.29 -1.08
C ARG A 165 -8.99 -16.45 -0.09
N LEU A 166 -10.05 -16.68 0.68
CA LEU A 166 -10.15 -17.78 1.64
C LEU A 166 -10.49 -19.11 0.96
N ASP A 167 -11.37 -19.09 -0.04
CA ASP A 167 -11.84 -20.28 -0.78
C ASP A 167 -10.73 -20.89 -1.67
N GLN A 168 -9.72 -20.08 -2.03
CA GLN A 168 -8.51 -20.53 -2.70
C GLN A 168 -7.63 -21.48 -1.86
N ASP A 169 -7.89 -21.61 -0.55
CA ASP A 169 -7.22 -22.61 0.29
C ASP A 169 -7.91 -24.01 0.23
N GLU A 170 -9.17 -24.11 -0.22
CA GLU A 170 -9.91 -25.39 -0.29
C GLU A 170 -10.11 -25.95 -1.71
N LEU A 171 -10.13 -25.11 -2.75
CA LEU A 171 -10.39 -25.53 -4.12
C LEU A 171 -9.26 -25.10 -5.06
N VAL A 172 -8.37 -26.04 -5.36
CA VAL A 172 -7.37 -26.01 -6.43
C VAL A 172 -6.14 -25.14 -6.14
N GLY A 173 -4.98 -25.79 -6.07
CA GLY A 173 -3.68 -25.13 -6.03
C GLY A 173 -3.50 -24.08 -7.12
N ASN A 174 -2.69 -23.07 -6.82
CA ASN A 174 -2.28 -21.96 -7.69
C ASN A 174 -3.41 -20.99 -8.10
N ARG A 175 -3.54 -19.89 -7.34
CA ARG A 175 -3.34 -18.50 -7.84
C ARG A 175 -3.56 -17.52 -6.68
N PHE A 176 -2.58 -17.39 -5.80
CA PHE A 176 -2.50 -16.20 -4.94
C PHE A 176 -2.35 -14.99 -5.85
N VAL A 177 -3.39 -14.14 -5.91
CA VAL A 177 -3.21 -12.75 -6.31
C VAL A 177 -2.55 -12.07 -5.12
N LEU A 178 -1.22 -12.15 -5.11
CA LEU A 178 -0.37 -11.20 -4.40
C LEU A 178 -0.96 -9.81 -4.68
N ILE A 179 -1.22 -9.02 -3.64
CA ILE A 179 -1.24 -7.57 -3.82
C ILE A 179 0.20 -7.21 -4.16
N MET A 180 0.59 -7.45 -5.41
CA MET A 180 1.69 -6.72 -5.98
C MET A 180 1.19 -5.29 -6.02
N LEU A 181 1.87 -4.43 -5.27
CA LEU A 181 2.02 -3.04 -5.63
C LEU A 181 2.81 -2.98 -6.96
N SER A 182 2.30 -3.60 -8.04
CA SER A 182 2.80 -3.39 -9.38
C SER A 182 2.08 -2.16 -9.90
N ARG A 183 2.81 -1.05 -10.00
CA ARG A 183 2.37 0.07 -10.79
C ARG A 183 2.98 0.04 -12.17
N SER A 184 2.11 0.38 -13.09
CA SER A 184 2.25 0.31 -14.52
C SER A 184 2.89 1.59 -15.06
N TYR A 185 3.84 1.41 -15.99
CA TYR A 185 4.40 2.36 -16.98
C TYR A 185 5.05 3.63 -16.40
N GLN A 186 6.12 4.17 -16.99
CA GLN A 186 6.62 4.08 -18.36
C GLN A 186 7.94 3.30 -18.48
#